data_AF-A0A556QEQ3-F1
#
_entry.id   AF-A0A556QEQ3-F1
#
_cell.length_a   1.000
_cell.length_b   1.000
_cell.length_c   1.000
_cell.angle_alpha   90.00
_cell.angle_beta   90.00
_cell.angle_gamma   90.00
#
_symmetry.space_group_name_H-M   'P 1'
#
loop_
_entity.id
_entity.type
_entity.pdbx_description
1 polymer ?
#
loop_
_entity_poly.entity_id
_entity_poly.type
_entity_poly.pdbx_seq_one_letter_code
_entity_poly.pdbx_strand_id
1 'polypeptide(L)'
;MRYVYLIIFFVVVLSVSILGFRGSLSTRSPLEVFPDMDHQAKYKPQAESKFFADGRADRPRAAGTVAYGRTVDAPDAHFLKADTVLFEGKDSKGAWVAGYPSAVTIDPSKLLERGQDRYTIYCAPCHGAVGDGNGITKQYGMGATPTYHDERLRTVANGELFNVITHGKGNMLSYADKLSAEDRWAVIAYVRALQRAAHATAADVPPGHKSELGIK
;
A
#
# COMPACT_ATOMS: atom_id res chain seq x y z
N MET A 1 -37.08 4.80 59.51
CA MET A 1 -37.99 4.70 58.35
C MET A 1 -37.98 5.93 57.45
N ARG A 2 -38.27 7.16 57.95
CA ARG A 2 -38.39 8.38 57.11
C ARG A 2 -37.15 8.70 56.25
N TYR A 3 -35.94 8.52 56.78
CA TYR A 3 -34.71 8.81 56.04
C TYR A 3 -34.28 7.71 55.06
N VAL A 4 -34.79 6.48 55.23
CA VAL A 4 -34.43 5.34 54.38
C VAL A 4 -34.91 5.57 52.94
N TYR A 5 -36.14 6.06 52.78
CA TYR A 5 -36.70 6.37 51.46
C TYR A 5 -35.96 7.52 50.75
N LEU A 6 -35.54 8.53 51.50
CA LEU A 6 -34.76 9.65 50.94
C LEU A 6 -33.37 9.19 50.49
N ILE A 7 -32.70 8.35 51.28
CA ILE A 7 -31.40 7.77 50.93
C ILE A 7 -31.53 6.90 49.67
N ILE A 8 -32.53 6.00 49.61
CA ILE A 8 -32.76 5.15 48.44
C ILE A 8 -33.04 5.99 47.20
N PHE A 9 -33.89 7.01 47.30
CA PHE A 9 -34.20 7.90 46.19
C PHE A 9 -32.94 8.58 45.66
N PHE A 10 -32.11 9.14 46.54
CA PHE A 10 -30.84 9.77 46.14
C PHE A 10 -29.88 8.77 45.49
N VAL A 11 -29.77 7.54 46.00
CA VAL A 11 -28.93 6.49 45.42
C VAL A 11 -29.40 6.12 44.02
N VAL A 12 -30.71 6.00 43.80
CA VAL A 12 -31.27 5.67 42.47
C VAL A 12 -31.00 6.80 41.47
N VAL A 13 -31.28 8.05 41.86
CA VAL A 13 -31.03 9.22 41.00
C VAL A 13 -29.55 9.33 40.63
N LEU A 14 -28.66 9.16 41.61
CA LEU A 14 -27.21 9.18 41.39
C LEU A 14 -26.76 8.06 40.45
N SER A 15 -27.28 6.84 40.66
CA SER A 15 -26.94 5.67 39.83
C SER A 15 -27.36 5.85 38.38
N VAL A 16 -28.60 6.32 38.13
CA VAL A 16 -29.09 6.61 36.77
C VAL A 16 -28.32 7.77 36.13
N SER A 17 -27.94 8.79 36.91
CA SER A 17 -27.16 9.92 36.40
C SER A 17 -25.73 9.53 36.00
N ILE A 18 -25.10 8.56 36.68
CA ILE A 18 -23.72 8.12 36.41
C ILE A 18 -23.68 7.05 35.31
N LEU A 19 -24.56 6.04 35.41
CA LEU A 19 -24.56 4.88 34.50
C LEU A 19 -25.40 5.10 33.24
N GLY A 20 -26.23 6.15 33.24
CA GLY A 20 -27.17 6.42 32.17
C GLY A 20 -28.33 5.43 32.12
N PHE A 21 -29.19 5.60 31.13
CA PHE A 21 -30.23 4.62 30.82
C PHE A 21 -29.64 3.47 30.00
N ARG A 22 -30.14 2.26 30.26
CA ARG A 22 -29.78 1.07 29.47
C ARG A 22 -30.04 1.33 27.99
N GLY A 23 -29.05 1.08 27.14
CA GLY A 23 -29.13 1.29 25.69
C GLY A 23 -28.78 2.70 25.22
N SER A 24 -28.35 3.59 26.11
CA SER A 24 -27.78 4.88 25.69
C SER A 24 -26.46 4.67 24.94
N LEU A 25 -26.28 5.44 23.87
CA LEU A 25 -25.03 5.49 23.12
C LEU A 25 -24.11 6.53 23.75
N SER A 26 -22.82 6.20 23.85
CA SER A 26 -21.78 7.09 24.37
C SER A 26 -20.64 7.19 23.35
N THR A 27 -20.04 8.37 23.24
CA THR A 27 -18.80 8.61 22.47
C THR A 27 -17.54 8.40 23.32
N ARG A 28 -17.68 8.20 24.63
CA ARG A 28 -16.57 7.88 25.53
C ARG A 28 -16.20 6.41 25.40
N SER A 29 -14.96 6.09 25.74
CA SER A 29 -14.50 4.71 25.86
C SER A 29 -15.45 3.91 26.77
N PRO A 30 -15.80 2.66 26.39
CA PRO A 30 -16.60 1.78 27.24
C PRO A 30 -15.96 1.59 28.62
N LEU A 31 -16.82 1.36 29.62
CA LEU A 31 -16.35 1.00 30.95
C LEU A 31 -15.84 -0.44 30.94
N GLU A 32 -14.58 -0.63 31.33
CA GLU A 32 -13.95 -1.95 31.48
C GLU A 32 -14.08 -2.39 32.95
N VAL A 33 -14.93 -3.39 33.23
CA VAL A 33 -15.21 -3.83 34.61
C VAL A 33 -14.06 -4.69 35.17
N PHE A 34 -13.39 -5.48 34.33
CA PHE A 34 -12.29 -6.36 34.71
C PHE A 34 -11.14 -6.28 33.69
N PRO A 35 -10.36 -5.18 33.66
CA PRO A 35 -9.36 -4.93 32.61
C PRO A 35 -8.01 -5.68 32.79
N ASP A 36 -7.99 -6.78 33.54
CA ASP A 36 -6.76 -7.43 34.04
C ASP A 36 -5.75 -7.80 32.93
N MET A 37 -6.25 -8.22 31.76
CA MET A 37 -5.40 -8.52 30.59
C MET A 37 -5.78 -7.76 29.32
N ASP A 38 -6.64 -6.75 29.43
CA ASP A 38 -7.03 -5.88 28.32
C ASP A 38 -5.84 -4.98 27.94
N HIS A 39 -5.16 -4.46 28.96
CA HIS A 39 -3.96 -3.61 28.86
C HIS A 39 -2.76 -4.30 29.49
N GLN A 40 -2.02 -5.06 28.69
CA GLN A 40 -0.86 -5.82 29.14
C GLN A 40 0.39 -4.94 29.26
N ALA A 41 1.31 -5.31 30.16
CA ALA A 41 2.62 -4.66 30.31
C ALA A 41 3.61 -5.04 29.18
N LYS A 42 3.15 -4.98 27.92
CA LYS A 42 3.95 -5.15 26.71
C LYS A 42 3.42 -4.23 25.62
N TYR A 43 4.31 -3.79 24.72
CA TYR A 43 3.88 -3.01 23.56
C TYR A 43 3.36 -3.92 22.45
N LYS A 44 2.26 -3.52 21.82
CA LYS A 44 1.78 -4.05 20.55
C LYS A 44 2.42 -3.23 19.40
N PRO A 45 2.43 -3.74 18.15
CA PRO A 45 2.81 -2.92 16.99
C PRO A 45 1.99 -1.62 16.96
N GLN A 46 2.63 -0.50 16.63
CA GLN A 46 2.02 0.83 16.59
C GLN A 46 1.47 1.34 17.94
N ALA A 47 1.90 0.76 19.06
CA ALA A 47 1.51 1.25 20.39
C ALA A 47 2.25 2.54 20.78
N GLU A 48 1.60 3.33 21.64
CA GLU A 48 2.20 4.48 22.29
C GLU A 48 3.23 4.02 23.34
N SER A 49 4.35 4.73 23.46
CA SER A 49 5.36 4.53 24.50
C SER A 49 5.65 5.83 25.24
N LYS A 50 5.61 5.79 26.57
CA LYS A 50 5.99 6.90 27.44
C LYS A 50 7.51 7.02 27.65
N PHE A 51 8.28 6.06 27.16
CA PHE A 51 9.74 6.01 27.35
C PHE A 51 10.49 6.84 26.30
N PHE A 52 10.05 6.80 25.04
CA PHE A 52 10.70 7.53 23.95
C PHE A 52 10.07 8.90 23.74
N ALA A 53 10.90 9.90 23.41
CA ALA A 53 10.45 11.29 23.23
C ALA A 53 9.43 11.50 22.10
N ASP A 54 9.42 10.60 21.10
CA ASP A 54 8.48 10.64 19.97
C ASP A 54 7.18 9.86 20.23
N GLY A 55 7.01 9.30 21.43
CA GLY A 55 5.80 8.58 21.83
C GLY A 55 5.60 7.21 21.15
N ARG A 56 6.54 6.75 20.33
CA ARG A 56 6.36 5.53 19.51
C ARG A 56 7.09 4.32 20.13
N ALA A 57 6.37 3.22 20.31
CA ALA A 57 7.00 1.93 20.64
C ALA A 57 7.82 1.38 19.47
N ASP A 58 7.33 1.53 18.23
CA ASP A 58 8.04 1.06 17.03
C ASP A 58 9.27 1.93 16.74
N ARG A 59 10.46 1.35 16.87
CA ARG A 59 11.72 2.06 16.62
C ARG A 59 12.20 1.92 15.17
N PRO A 60 12.74 3.00 14.57
CA PRO A 60 13.41 2.89 13.28
C PRO A 60 14.61 1.95 13.41
N ARG A 61 14.85 1.16 12.37
CA ARG A 61 16.06 0.34 12.26
C ARG A 61 17.28 1.24 12.14
N ALA A 62 18.39 0.83 12.76
CA ALA A 62 19.67 1.55 12.58
C ALA A 62 20.09 1.51 11.11
N ALA A 63 20.72 2.59 10.64
CA ALA A 63 21.16 2.68 9.24
C ALA A 63 22.18 1.55 8.92
N GLY A 64 22.07 0.96 7.73
CA GLY A 64 22.95 -0.11 7.28
C GLY A 64 22.64 -1.51 7.85
N THR A 65 21.64 -1.66 8.72
CA THR A 65 21.25 -3.00 9.18
C THR A 65 20.57 -3.78 8.07
N VAL A 66 21.07 -4.97 7.79
CA VAL A 66 20.44 -5.95 6.90
C VAL A 66 19.74 -6.98 7.78
N ALA A 67 18.45 -7.21 7.53
CA ALA A 67 17.71 -8.25 8.22
C ALA A 67 18.28 -9.62 7.83
N TYR A 68 18.38 -10.53 8.79
CA TYR A 68 18.76 -11.92 8.49
C TYR A 68 17.50 -12.75 8.25
N GLY A 69 17.46 -13.45 7.13
CA GLY A 69 16.50 -14.50 6.85
C GLY A 69 17.21 -15.73 6.33
N ARG A 70 16.62 -16.90 6.51
CA ARG A 70 17.15 -18.17 6.00
C ARG A 70 16.01 -19.04 5.50
N THR A 71 16.27 -19.79 4.44
CA THR A 71 15.54 -21.03 4.16
C THR A 71 16.06 -22.13 5.08
N VAL A 72 15.53 -23.35 4.95
CA VAL A 72 16.04 -24.50 5.71
C VAL A 72 17.55 -24.72 5.45
N ASP A 73 17.98 -24.46 4.22
CA ASP A 73 19.28 -24.89 3.69
C ASP A 73 20.31 -23.76 3.50
N ALA A 74 19.90 -22.49 3.39
CA ALA A 74 20.81 -21.35 3.16
C ALA A 74 20.26 -20.01 3.68
N PRO A 75 21.12 -18.99 3.89
CA PRO A 75 20.66 -17.61 4.06
C PRO A 75 19.80 -17.19 2.85
N ASP A 76 18.68 -16.56 3.14
CA ASP A 76 17.75 -16.12 2.12
C ASP A 76 18.29 -14.84 1.46
N ALA A 77 18.70 -14.98 0.20
CA ALA A 77 19.23 -13.90 -0.62
C ALA A 77 18.25 -12.74 -0.81
N HIS A 78 16.95 -12.96 -0.60
CA HIS A 78 15.92 -11.94 -0.65
C HIS A 78 16.11 -10.88 0.45
N PHE A 79 16.53 -11.30 1.66
CA PHE A 79 16.82 -10.36 2.76
C PHE A 79 18.13 -9.61 2.57
N LEU A 80 19.12 -10.25 1.92
CA LEU A 80 20.39 -9.61 1.51
C LEU A 80 20.20 -8.62 0.36
N LYS A 81 19.06 -8.66 -0.33
CA LYS A 81 18.77 -7.89 -1.54
C LYS A 81 19.85 -8.04 -2.62
N ALA A 82 20.38 -9.25 -2.76
CA ALA A 82 21.52 -9.52 -3.64
C ALA A 82 21.20 -9.38 -5.14
N ASP A 83 19.93 -9.56 -5.54
CA ASP A 83 19.48 -9.35 -6.92
C ASP A 83 19.24 -7.87 -7.18
N THR A 84 20.24 -7.19 -7.75
CA THR A 84 20.16 -5.76 -8.08
C THR A 84 19.08 -5.46 -9.11
N VAL A 85 18.73 -6.41 -9.97
CA VAL A 85 17.66 -6.23 -10.96
C VAL A 85 16.32 -6.21 -10.24
N LEU A 86 16.06 -7.17 -9.35
CA LEU A 86 14.82 -7.24 -8.58
C LEU A 86 14.65 -6.05 -7.62
N PHE A 87 15.71 -5.68 -6.90
CA PHE A 87 15.62 -4.72 -5.78
C PHE A 87 16.00 -3.28 -6.12
N GLU A 88 16.73 -3.06 -7.21
CA GLU A 88 17.14 -1.72 -7.65
C GLU A 88 16.71 -1.40 -9.08
N GLY A 89 16.32 -2.39 -9.89
CA GLY A 89 16.00 -2.20 -11.31
C GLY A 89 17.23 -1.95 -12.20
N LYS A 90 18.42 -2.32 -11.73
CA LYS A 90 19.69 -2.10 -12.45
C LYS A 90 20.39 -3.40 -12.79
N ASP A 91 20.99 -3.44 -13.98
CA ASP A 91 21.88 -4.52 -14.39
C ASP A 91 23.25 -4.45 -13.68
N SER A 92 24.12 -5.43 -13.96
CA SER A 92 25.47 -5.50 -13.38
C SER A 92 26.39 -4.33 -13.78
N LYS A 93 26.02 -3.54 -14.79
CA LYS A 93 26.75 -2.34 -15.23
C LYS A 93 26.15 -1.06 -14.62
N GLY A 94 25.10 -1.18 -13.81
CA GLY A 94 24.39 -0.07 -13.19
C GLY A 94 23.39 0.64 -14.11
N ALA A 95 23.12 0.10 -15.30
CA ALA A 95 22.14 0.65 -16.23
C ALA A 95 20.72 0.15 -15.89
N TRP A 96 19.72 0.99 -16.17
CA TRP A 96 18.32 0.61 -15.96
C TRP A 96 17.90 -0.52 -16.89
N VAL A 97 17.32 -1.58 -16.34
CA VAL A 97 16.86 -2.70 -17.16
C VAL A 97 15.60 -2.32 -17.95
N ALA A 98 15.59 -2.64 -19.25
CA ALA A 98 14.39 -2.49 -20.07
C ALA A 98 13.34 -3.58 -19.79
N GLY A 99 13.80 -4.79 -19.43
CA GLY A 99 12.96 -5.97 -19.19
C GLY A 99 12.49 -6.13 -17.74
N TYR A 100 12.14 -7.36 -17.38
CA TYR A 100 11.77 -7.78 -16.02
C TYR A 100 12.88 -8.64 -15.41
N PRO A 101 12.99 -8.71 -14.06
CA PRO A 101 13.91 -9.63 -13.40
C PRO A 101 13.57 -11.08 -13.72
N SER A 102 14.58 -11.95 -13.79
CA SER A 102 14.36 -13.40 -13.99
C SER A 102 13.60 -14.05 -12.83
N ALA A 103 13.69 -13.48 -11.63
CA ALA A 103 12.94 -13.90 -10.45
C ALA A 103 11.42 -13.63 -10.56
N VAL A 104 10.99 -12.73 -11.45
CA VAL A 104 9.58 -12.42 -11.66
C VAL A 104 9.04 -13.26 -12.80
N THR A 105 8.24 -14.28 -12.46
CA THR A 105 7.51 -15.06 -13.46
C THR A 105 6.44 -14.19 -14.10
N ILE A 106 6.60 -13.92 -15.40
CA ILE A 106 5.59 -13.22 -16.21
C ILE A 106 4.49 -14.23 -16.59
N ASP A 107 3.66 -14.62 -15.63
CA ASP A 107 2.35 -15.22 -15.90
C ASP A 107 1.39 -14.07 -16.18
N PRO A 108 0.93 -13.86 -17.43
CA PRO A 108 0.09 -12.72 -17.78
C PRO A 108 -1.18 -12.64 -16.94
N SER A 109 -1.76 -13.78 -16.55
CA SER A 109 -2.98 -13.79 -15.75
C SER A 109 -2.71 -13.29 -14.33
N LYS A 110 -1.78 -13.94 -13.62
CA LYS A 110 -1.52 -13.65 -12.20
C LYS A 110 -0.74 -12.36 -11.97
N LEU A 111 0.27 -12.09 -12.80
CA LEU A 111 1.10 -10.90 -12.63
C LEU A 111 0.30 -9.63 -12.97
N LEU A 112 -0.48 -9.64 -14.05
CA LEU A 112 -1.29 -8.46 -14.40
C LEU A 112 -2.47 -8.27 -13.45
N GLU A 113 -3.13 -9.33 -12.99
CA GLU A 113 -4.20 -9.21 -11.99
C GLU A 113 -3.65 -8.64 -10.68
N ARG A 114 -2.50 -9.14 -10.21
CA ARG A 114 -1.82 -8.58 -9.03
C ARG A 114 -1.40 -7.12 -9.26
N GLY A 115 -0.85 -6.83 -10.44
CA GLY A 115 -0.45 -5.48 -10.83
C GLY A 115 -1.63 -4.51 -10.87
N GLN A 116 -2.77 -4.94 -11.40
CA GLN A 116 -4.01 -4.18 -11.45
C GLN A 116 -4.53 -3.88 -10.05
N ASP A 117 -4.59 -4.89 -9.17
CA ASP A 117 -5.04 -4.74 -7.78
C ASP A 117 -4.17 -3.70 -7.05
N ARG A 118 -2.85 -3.86 -7.11
CA ARG A 118 -1.90 -2.93 -6.49
C ARG A 118 -1.95 -1.53 -7.11
N TYR A 119 -2.06 -1.42 -8.43
CA TYR A 119 -2.21 -0.16 -9.13
C TYR A 119 -3.48 0.58 -8.71
N THR A 120 -4.61 -0.13 -8.64
CA THR A 120 -5.91 0.44 -8.27
C THR A 120 -5.88 1.01 -6.86
N ILE A 121 -5.23 0.32 -5.92
CA ILE A 121 -5.11 0.75 -4.52
C ILE A 121 -4.17 1.95 -4.37
N TYR A 122 -2.98 1.90 -4.98
CA TYR A 122 -1.89 2.83 -4.63
C TYR A 122 -1.60 3.91 -5.68
N CYS A 123 -1.91 3.66 -6.95
CA CYS A 123 -1.48 4.50 -8.07
C CYS A 123 -2.65 5.24 -8.74
N ALA A 124 -3.79 4.56 -8.94
CA ALA A 124 -4.96 5.12 -9.61
C ALA A 124 -5.53 6.40 -8.98
N PRO A 125 -5.50 6.62 -7.64
CA PRO A 125 -5.97 7.87 -7.05
C PRO A 125 -5.26 9.13 -7.58
N CYS A 126 -4.01 8.99 -8.04
CA CYS A 126 -3.24 10.07 -8.65
C CYS A 126 -3.17 9.95 -10.16
N HIS A 127 -2.86 8.76 -10.68
CA HIS A 127 -2.59 8.55 -12.11
C HIS A 127 -3.84 8.22 -12.95
N GLY A 128 -5.01 8.06 -12.33
CA GLY A 128 -6.25 7.69 -13.00
C GLY A 128 -6.36 6.19 -13.26
N ALA A 129 -7.59 5.69 -13.39
CA ALA A 129 -7.85 4.26 -13.63
C ALA A 129 -7.22 3.76 -14.95
N VAL A 130 -7.16 4.64 -15.96
CA VAL A 130 -6.59 4.34 -17.29
C VAL A 130 -5.18 4.89 -17.48
N GLY A 131 -4.55 5.48 -16.44
CA GLY A 131 -3.19 6.02 -16.55
C GLY A 131 -3.09 7.37 -17.27
N ASP A 132 -4.18 8.12 -17.36
CA ASP A 132 -4.26 9.42 -18.05
C ASP A 132 -3.82 10.62 -17.19
N GLY A 133 -3.40 10.39 -15.94
CA GLY A 133 -3.04 11.44 -15.00
C GLY A 133 -4.25 12.19 -14.41
N ASN A 134 -5.47 11.70 -14.64
CA ASN A 134 -6.71 12.31 -14.14
C ASN A 134 -7.29 11.54 -12.95
N GLY A 135 -6.44 11.17 -11.98
CA GLY A 135 -6.91 10.60 -10.72
C GLY A 135 -7.74 11.58 -9.90
N ILE A 136 -8.50 11.06 -8.92
CA ILE A 136 -9.39 11.85 -8.06
C ILE A 136 -8.64 13.00 -7.34
N THR A 137 -7.37 12.81 -7.02
CA THR A 137 -6.51 13.83 -6.37
C THR A 137 -6.31 15.09 -7.21
N LYS A 138 -6.50 15.02 -8.54
CA LYS A 138 -6.47 16.19 -9.43
C LYS A 138 -7.52 17.23 -9.05
N GLN A 139 -8.70 16.79 -8.59
CA GLN A 139 -9.77 17.67 -8.11
C GLN A 139 -9.37 18.45 -6.84
N TYR A 140 -8.36 17.97 -6.11
CA TYR A 140 -7.83 18.57 -4.89
C TYR A 140 -6.50 19.33 -5.14
N GLY A 141 -6.18 19.65 -6.40
CA GLY A 141 -5.03 20.48 -6.76
C GLY A 141 -3.75 19.71 -7.12
N MET A 142 -3.76 18.37 -7.09
CA MET A 142 -2.62 17.55 -7.55
C MET A 142 -2.65 17.38 -9.09
N GLY A 143 -2.56 18.49 -9.82
CA GLY A 143 -2.72 18.53 -11.28
C GLY A 143 -1.48 18.18 -12.11
N ALA A 144 -0.32 17.99 -11.47
CA ALA A 144 0.95 17.76 -12.15
C ALA A 144 1.29 16.27 -12.39
N THR A 145 0.34 15.37 -12.16
CA THR A 145 0.54 13.93 -12.39
C THR A 145 0.62 13.66 -13.90
N PRO A 146 1.72 13.08 -14.41
CA PRO A 146 1.85 12.82 -15.83
C PRO A 146 0.96 11.66 -16.30
N THR A 147 0.55 11.69 -17.56
CA THR A 147 -0.09 10.53 -18.20
C THR A 147 0.96 9.50 -18.61
N TYR A 148 0.70 8.22 -18.37
CA TYR A 148 1.57 7.15 -18.85
C TYR A 148 1.57 7.00 -20.37
N HIS A 149 0.61 7.61 -21.05
CA HIS A 149 0.45 7.53 -22.50
C HIS A 149 1.39 8.46 -23.28
N ASP A 150 2.09 9.35 -22.57
CA ASP A 150 3.15 10.17 -23.15
C ASP A 150 4.28 9.28 -23.70
N GLU A 151 4.74 9.57 -24.92
CA GLU A 151 5.82 8.81 -25.57
C GLU A 151 7.10 8.77 -24.73
N ARG A 152 7.38 9.87 -24.03
CA ARG A 152 8.50 9.96 -23.08
C ARG A 152 8.42 8.88 -21.98
N LEU A 153 7.22 8.56 -21.46
CA LEU A 153 7.06 7.57 -20.40
C LEU A 153 6.89 6.15 -20.92
N ARG A 154 6.47 6.00 -22.18
CA ARG A 154 6.41 4.69 -22.86
C ARG A 154 7.81 4.14 -23.15
N THR A 155 8.77 5.01 -23.44
CA THR A 155 10.14 4.61 -23.84
C THR A 155 11.12 4.49 -22.67
N VAL A 156 10.75 4.94 -21.46
CA VAL A 156 11.56 4.78 -20.24
C VAL A 156 11.80 3.30 -19.93
N ALA A 157 12.96 2.95 -19.40
CA ALA A 157 13.27 1.58 -19.00
C ALA A 157 12.43 1.15 -17.77
N ASN A 158 12.02 -0.12 -17.70
CA ASN A 158 11.23 -0.63 -16.56
C ASN A 158 11.95 -0.44 -15.21
N GLY A 159 13.28 -0.59 -15.19
CA GLY A 159 14.10 -0.34 -14.01
C GLY A 159 14.01 1.09 -13.48
N GLU A 160 13.88 2.09 -14.37
CA GLU A 160 13.67 3.48 -13.93
C GLU A 160 12.28 3.65 -13.32
N LEU A 161 11.23 3.04 -13.90
CA LEU A 161 9.88 3.06 -13.30
C LEU A 161 9.90 2.41 -11.91
N PHE A 162 10.60 1.28 -11.77
CA PHE A 162 10.81 0.63 -10.48
C PHE A 162 11.47 1.56 -9.47
N ASN A 163 12.53 2.26 -9.89
CA ASN A 163 13.21 3.23 -9.05
C ASN A 163 12.29 4.38 -8.62
N VAL A 164 11.43 4.89 -9.51
CA VAL A 164 10.46 5.94 -9.19
C VAL A 164 9.46 5.47 -8.14
N ILE A 165 8.93 4.25 -8.25
CA ILE A 165 8.02 3.70 -7.23
C ILE A 165 8.75 3.51 -5.90
N THR A 166 10.03 3.11 -5.96
CA THR A 166 10.85 2.81 -4.77
C THR A 166 11.28 4.06 -4.01
N HIS A 167 11.74 5.09 -4.70
CA HIS A 167 12.39 6.25 -4.10
C HIS A 167 11.58 7.54 -4.24
N GLY A 168 10.52 7.53 -5.05
CA GLY A 168 9.78 8.73 -5.43
C GLY A 168 10.45 9.50 -6.58
N LYS A 169 9.75 10.51 -7.08
CA LYS A 169 10.26 11.47 -8.10
C LYS A 169 9.47 12.77 -8.03
N GLY A 170 10.16 13.89 -7.81
CA GLY A 170 9.50 15.19 -7.65
C GLY A 170 8.52 15.16 -6.47
N ASN A 171 7.24 15.44 -6.74
CA ASN A 171 6.17 15.42 -5.72
C ASN A 171 5.64 14.02 -5.41
N MET A 172 6.02 13.00 -6.18
CA MET A 172 5.63 11.62 -5.90
C MET A 172 6.56 11.05 -4.81
N LEU A 173 5.97 10.69 -3.66
CA LEU A 173 6.68 10.05 -2.54
C LEU A 173 7.01 8.58 -2.84
N SER A 174 7.86 7.99 -2.00
CA SER A 174 8.18 6.56 -2.04
C SER A 174 6.98 5.68 -1.67
N TYR A 175 6.89 4.53 -2.33
CA TYR A 175 5.96 3.44 -2.04
C TYR A 175 6.66 2.16 -1.58
N ALA A 176 7.96 2.20 -1.27
CA ALA A 176 8.73 1.02 -0.86
C ALA A 176 8.28 0.41 0.48
N ASP A 177 7.57 1.18 1.31
CA ASP A 177 6.95 0.74 2.57
C ASP A 177 5.59 0.04 2.35
N LYS A 178 4.95 0.26 1.20
CA LYS A 178 3.59 -0.23 0.87
C LYS A 178 3.62 -1.40 -0.10
N LEU A 179 4.64 -1.45 -0.97
CA LEU A 179 4.77 -2.43 -2.05
C LEU A 179 6.07 -3.23 -1.89
N SER A 180 5.96 -4.56 -1.98
CA SER A 180 7.14 -5.43 -2.11
C SER A 180 7.90 -5.17 -3.43
N ALA A 181 9.08 -5.76 -3.61
CA ALA A 181 9.80 -5.63 -4.89
C ALA A 181 8.98 -6.24 -6.04
N GLU A 182 8.40 -7.41 -5.82
CA GLU A 182 7.55 -8.15 -6.75
C GLU A 182 6.30 -7.35 -7.11
N ASP A 183 5.62 -6.78 -6.10
CA ASP A 183 4.43 -5.95 -6.33
C ASP A 183 4.75 -4.71 -7.17
N ARG A 184 5.94 -4.11 -6.99
CA ARG A 184 6.38 -2.99 -7.85
C ARG A 184 6.56 -3.43 -9.30
N TRP A 185 7.16 -4.59 -9.56
CA TRP A 185 7.27 -5.15 -10.91
C TRP A 185 5.92 -5.52 -11.51
N ALA A 186 4.99 -6.05 -10.72
CA ALA A 186 3.62 -6.34 -11.14
C ALA A 186 2.88 -5.05 -11.54
N VAL A 187 2.98 -3.98 -10.74
CA VAL A 187 2.42 -2.67 -11.08
C VAL A 187 3.00 -2.14 -12.39
N ILE A 188 4.31 -2.27 -12.61
CA ILE A 188 4.95 -1.86 -13.87
C ILE A 188 4.38 -2.66 -15.05
N ALA A 189 4.18 -3.97 -14.90
CA ALA A 189 3.54 -4.78 -15.93
C ALA A 189 2.13 -4.29 -16.27
N TYR A 190 1.35 -3.91 -15.26
CA TYR A 190 0.04 -3.33 -15.49
C TYR A 190 0.11 -1.94 -16.15
N VAL A 191 1.06 -1.08 -15.77
CA VAL A 191 1.30 0.20 -16.44
C VAL A 191 1.66 -0.01 -17.91
N ARG A 192 2.48 -1.01 -18.25
CA ARG A 192 2.77 -1.36 -19.65
C ARG A 192 1.54 -1.85 -20.39
N ALA A 193 0.67 -2.61 -19.74
CA ALA A 193 -0.60 -3.03 -20.31
C ALA A 193 -1.50 -1.82 -20.61
N LEU A 194 -1.61 -0.85 -19.69
CA LEU A 194 -2.35 0.40 -19.92
C LEU A 194 -1.79 1.20 -21.10
N GLN A 195 -0.47 1.33 -21.18
CA GLN A 195 0.21 1.99 -22.30
C GLN A 195 -0.05 1.30 -23.64
N ARG A 196 -0.06 -0.04 -23.66
CA ARG A 196 -0.37 -0.82 -24.87
C ARG A 196 -1.84 -0.72 -25.23
N ALA A 197 -2.75 -0.74 -24.25
CA ALA A 197 -4.20 -0.65 -24.47
C ALA A 197 -4.61 0.70 -25.10
N ALA A 198 -4.03 1.81 -24.65
CA ALA A 198 -4.32 3.13 -25.22
C ALA A 198 -3.76 3.34 -26.64
N HIS A 199 -2.82 2.51 -27.07
CA HIS A 199 -2.16 2.57 -28.37
C HIS A 199 -2.25 1.24 -29.13
N ALA A 200 -3.33 0.49 -28.87
CA ALA A 200 -3.53 -0.80 -29.51
C ALA A 200 -3.77 -0.62 -31.00
N THR A 201 -3.25 -1.55 -31.78
CA THR A 201 -3.44 -1.60 -33.23
C THR A 201 -4.40 -2.73 -33.59
N ALA A 202 -4.90 -2.74 -34.83
CA ALA A 202 -5.71 -3.86 -35.34
C ALA A 202 -4.99 -5.23 -35.27
N ALA A 203 -3.66 -5.24 -35.19
CA ALA A 203 -2.86 -6.44 -35.01
C ALA A 203 -2.94 -7.01 -33.58
N ASP A 204 -3.29 -6.19 -32.59
CA ASP A 204 -3.40 -6.58 -31.18
C ASP A 204 -4.75 -7.25 -30.86
N VAL A 205 -5.73 -7.11 -31.74
CA VAL A 205 -7.06 -7.69 -31.58
C VAL A 205 -6.99 -9.20 -31.91
N PRO A 206 -7.36 -10.08 -30.96
CA PRO A 206 -7.41 -11.52 -31.23
C PRO A 206 -8.32 -11.82 -32.43
N PRO A 207 -7.99 -12.81 -33.29
CA PRO A 207 -8.75 -13.07 -34.52
C PRO A 207 -10.26 -13.21 -34.32
N GLY A 208 -10.69 -13.82 -33.21
CA GLY A 208 -12.11 -14.01 -32.89
C GLY A 208 -12.90 -12.72 -32.60
N HIS A 209 -12.23 -11.62 -32.25
CA HIS A 209 -12.87 -10.33 -31.91
C HIS A 209 -12.73 -9.29 -33.03
N LYS A 210 -12.04 -9.59 -34.13
CA LYS A 210 -11.84 -8.63 -35.24
C LYS A 210 -13.16 -8.26 -35.91
N SER A 211 -14.03 -9.24 -36.13
CA SER A 211 -15.36 -9.04 -36.74
C SER A 211 -16.27 -8.17 -35.88
N GLU A 212 -16.23 -8.32 -34.55
CA GLU A 212 -17.01 -7.52 -33.60
C GLU A 212 -16.63 -6.03 -33.64
N LEU A 213 -15.35 -5.75 -33.95
CA LEU A 213 -14.81 -4.40 -34.03
C LEU A 213 -14.77 -3.84 -35.46
N GLY A 214 -15.33 -4.55 -36.45
CA GLY A 214 -15.34 -4.13 -37.85
C GLY A 214 -13.97 -4.10 -38.51
N ILE A 215 -12.99 -4.81 -37.93
CA ILE A 215 -11.62 -4.93 -38.45
C ILE A 215 -11.62 -6.07 -39.48
N LYS A 216 -11.27 -5.75 -40.72
CA LYS A 216 -11.13 -6.72 -41.81
C LYS A 216 -9.84 -7.53 -41.70
#